data_AF-A0A3B7MGF3-F1
#
_entry.id   AF-A0A3B7MGF3-F1
#
_cell.length_a   1.000
_cell.length_b   1.000
_cell.length_c   1.000
_cell.angle_alpha   90.00
_cell.angle_beta   90.00
_cell.angle_gamma   90.00
#
_symmetry.space_group_name_H-M   'P 1'
#
loop_
_entity.id
_entity.type
_entity.pdbx_description
1 polymer ?
#
loop_
_entity_poly.entity_id
_entity_poly.type
_entity_poly.pdbx_seq_one_letter_code
_entity_poly.pdbx_strand_id
1 'polypeptide(L)'
;MLCFVILSCISMQAQDRVTIAPQYPERGSTVTITYDPQAPGAGIPVDASSVTLVFSYSNLYDVAYRVNMQKKGNLWTTSFVLARYATFATFYLQSGEAIDKPAANRHYELAVYTGKTPIRDGHLYKGYSLSAQMGKSPELGAKQAEQFQEELNLYPDNYEARLRLLNYQMSKASGTEKEKIRQQALQVIAAKFYQAPTVPGNMNKVTMGYLIIGENSRLDSIRKVVREKYPDTELGRELYTSFIAKEKDTAEQIALFEKALKKETLKNEKSFVEMHDRLFNIYAARRNAAKALYHARKTARKTDDPYWPVTLKGIAQTLLDNDLALDSARAYTEQALGLANQFPVGVIRYFPETGYIFPYVDDSTRQATYDKASGNLLSMLGLIAMKQGRTNDANNNMEAAMQKASDKETLDNVALFYQQTGNTAKLQQLQALREKKMLDKVKTQRINRPAPVFSFVDLTGKPVPQETWKNKVVIIDFWATWCVPCMQEMPYIQKLYEKYKDNPAVQFMIVNSGARNTLADAQGWNGNKKYGFPVFFNTDPEVGDKFKFTLIPATYVINKEGNIQFSNIGFEGPDVEMKLKLQIELLLAP
;
A
#
# COMPACT_ATOMS: atom_id res chain seq x y z
N MET A 1 -4.06 -68.54 5.83
CA MET A 1 -5.08 -67.48 6.00
C MET A 1 -4.33 -66.15 6.04
N LEU A 2 -4.06 -65.58 4.86
CA LEU A 2 -3.36 -64.31 4.68
C LEU A 2 -4.42 -63.20 4.66
N CYS A 3 -4.47 -62.35 5.68
CA CYS A 3 -5.19 -61.07 5.60
C CYS A 3 -4.20 -59.98 5.19
N PHE A 4 -4.37 -59.50 3.96
CA PHE A 4 -3.60 -58.42 3.37
C PHE A 4 -3.87 -57.10 4.09
N VAL A 5 -2.78 -56.40 4.35
CA VAL A 5 -2.71 -55.00 4.78
C VAL A 5 -3.32 -54.12 3.68
N ILE A 6 -4.50 -53.54 3.93
CA ILE A 6 -5.06 -52.45 3.12
C ILE A 6 -4.83 -51.16 3.90
N LEU A 7 -3.60 -50.66 3.82
CA LEU A 7 -3.21 -49.36 4.36
C LEU A 7 -2.07 -48.82 3.50
N SER A 8 -2.41 -48.15 2.38
CA SER A 8 -1.55 -47.18 1.64
C SER A 8 -1.98 -46.93 0.18
N CYS A 9 -3.24 -46.57 -0.11
CA CYS A 9 -3.58 -46.09 -1.47
C CYS A 9 -4.45 -44.82 -1.53
N ILE A 10 -4.90 -44.27 -0.39
CA ILE A 10 -5.83 -43.11 -0.40
C ILE A 10 -5.08 -41.76 -0.37
N SER A 11 -3.76 -41.72 -0.19
CA SER A 11 -2.98 -40.48 -0.10
C SER A 11 -2.43 -39.94 -1.43
N MET A 12 -2.59 -40.64 -2.56
CA MET A 12 -2.08 -40.18 -3.87
C MET A 12 -3.11 -39.48 -4.79
N GLN A 13 -4.42 -39.58 -4.55
CA GLN A 13 -5.44 -39.09 -5.50
C GLN A 13 -5.88 -37.62 -5.32
N ALA A 14 -5.20 -36.83 -4.47
CA ALA A 14 -5.53 -35.41 -4.31
C ALA A 14 -4.80 -34.49 -5.32
N GLN A 15 -3.82 -35.03 -6.07
CA GLN A 15 -3.05 -34.30 -7.09
C GLN A 15 -3.58 -34.50 -8.53
N ASP A 16 -4.56 -35.38 -8.74
CA ASP A 16 -4.90 -35.92 -10.07
C ASP A 16 -5.58 -34.93 -11.04
N ARG A 17 -5.95 -33.72 -10.59
CA ARG A 17 -6.61 -32.72 -11.44
C ARG A 17 -5.72 -31.56 -11.87
N VAL A 18 -4.60 -31.33 -11.17
CA VAL A 18 -3.64 -30.28 -11.51
C VAL A 18 -2.27 -30.91 -11.70
N THR A 19 -1.72 -30.78 -12.90
CA THR A 19 -0.34 -31.17 -13.19
C THR A 19 0.56 -29.94 -13.24
N ILE A 20 1.70 -30.00 -12.55
CA ILE A 20 2.76 -28.99 -12.60
C ILE A 20 3.97 -29.62 -13.28
N ALA A 21 4.41 -29.02 -14.39
CA ALA A 21 5.53 -29.50 -15.19
C ALA A 21 6.62 -28.42 -15.32
N PRO A 22 7.91 -28.74 -15.13
CA PRO A 22 8.42 -30.03 -14.65
C PRO A 22 8.03 -30.29 -13.19
N GLN A 23 8.10 -31.55 -12.74
CA GLN A 23 7.76 -31.95 -11.36
C GLN A 23 8.61 -31.23 -10.31
N TYR A 24 9.88 -30.94 -10.64
CA TYR A 24 10.82 -30.21 -9.79
C TYR A 24 11.26 -28.94 -10.52
N PRO A 25 10.44 -27.88 -10.53
CA PRO A 25 10.75 -26.69 -11.29
C PRO A 25 11.85 -25.88 -10.61
N GLU A 26 12.86 -25.49 -11.39
CA GLU A 26 14.03 -24.73 -10.94
C GLU A 26 13.91 -23.27 -11.36
N ARG A 27 14.66 -22.39 -10.69
CA ARG A 27 14.76 -20.98 -11.09
C ARG A 27 15.33 -20.87 -12.52
N GLY A 28 14.74 -20.01 -13.33
CA GLY A 28 15.04 -19.84 -14.74
C GLY A 28 14.27 -20.81 -15.66
N SER A 29 13.63 -21.86 -15.13
CA SER A 29 12.82 -22.77 -15.93
C SER A 29 11.39 -22.24 -16.14
N THR A 30 10.79 -22.62 -17.26
CA THR A 30 9.36 -22.43 -17.49
C THR A 30 8.59 -23.50 -16.73
N VAL A 31 7.66 -23.06 -15.87
CA VAL A 31 6.68 -23.95 -15.23
C VAL A 31 5.36 -23.87 -15.99
N THR A 32 4.76 -25.03 -16.26
CA THR A 32 3.44 -25.18 -16.87
C THR A 32 2.49 -25.80 -15.87
N ILE A 33 1.36 -25.15 -15.64
CA ILE A 33 0.28 -25.65 -14.78
C ILE A 33 -0.90 -26.01 -15.68
N THR A 34 -1.34 -27.26 -15.58
CA THR A 34 -2.44 -27.83 -16.36
C THR A 34 -3.54 -28.28 -15.42
N TYR A 35 -4.79 -27.90 -15.72
CA TYR A 35 -5.98 -28.30 -14.99
C TYR A 35 -6.91 -29.12 -15.87
N ASP A 36 -7.36 -30.26 -15.35
CA ASP A 36 -8.37 -31.11 -15.96
C ASP A 36 -9.73 -30.93 -15.25
N PRO A 37 -10.71 -30.26 -15.86
CA PRO A 37 -12.05 -30.10 -15.29
C PRO A 37 -12.88 -31.39 -15.29
N GLN A 38 -12.42 -32.45 -15.97
CA GLN A 38 -13.09 -33.76 -16.01
C GLN A 38 -12.58 -34.70 -14.92
N ALA A 39 -11.48 -34.34 -14.23
CA ALA A 39 -10.92 -35.15 -13.17
C ALA A 39 -11.90 -35.29 -11.97
N PRO A 40 -11.94 -36.46 -11.31
CA PRO A 40 -12.81 -36.67 -10.15
C PRO A 40 -12.64 -35.61 -9.07
N GLY A 41 -13.76 -35.03 -8.64
CA GLY A 41 -13.81 -34.01 -7.60
C GLY A 41 -13.51 -32.58 -8.08
N ALA A 42 -13.28 -32.36 -9.37
CA ALA A 42 -13.12 -31.04 -9.98
C ALA A 42 -14.25 -30.08 -9.57
N GLY A 43 -13.88 -28.91 -9.05
CA GLY A 43 -14.80 -27.88 -8.56
C GLY A 43 -15.23 -26.85 -9.60
N ILE A 44 -14.62 -26.90 -10.80
CA ILE A 44 -14.97 -26.02 -11.92
C ILE A 44 -15.71 -26.83 -13.00
N PRO A 45 -16.88 -26.37 -13.50
CA PRO A 45 -17.61 -27.02 -14.57
C PRO A 45 -16.80 -27.22 -15.86
N VAL A 46 -17.03 -28.31 -16.58
CA VAL A 46 -16.33 -28.66 -17.84
C VAL A 46 -16.60 -27.64 -18.96
N ASP A 47 -17.77 -27.00 -18.92
CA ASP A 47 -18.23 -25.97 -19.87
C ASP A 47 -17.85 -24.55 -19.44
N ALA A 48 -17.03 -24.38 -18.40
CA ALA A 48 -16.54 -23.07 -17.96
C ALA A 48 -15.97 -22.25 -19.14
N SER A 49 -16.34 -20.98 -19.20
CA SER A 49 -15.89 -20.05 -20.25
C SER A 49 -14.48 -19.49 -19.99
N SER A 50 -14.02 -19.53 -18.74
CA SER A 50 -12.69 -19.08 -18.34
C SER A 50 -12.25 -19.82 -17.09
N VAL A 51 -10.93 -20.02 -16.94
CA VAL A 51 -10.33 -20.49 -15.69
C VAL A 51 -9.18 -19.57 -15.34
N THR A 52 -9.15 -19.13 -14.09
CA THR A 52 -8.07 -18.30 -13.54
C THR A 52 -7.35 -19.05 -12.44
N LEU A 53 -6.02 -19.08 -12.52
CA LEU A 53 -5.18 -19.45 -11.39
C LEU A 53 -5.04 -18.25 -10.46
N VAL A 54 -5.40 -18.42 -9.20
CA VAL A 54 -5.34 -17.36 -8.18
C VAL A 54 -4.35 -17.75 -7.10
N PHE A 55 -3.25 -17.01 -7.00
CA PHE A 55 -2.28 -17.19 -5.93
C PHE A 55 -2.87 -16.74 -4.59
N SER A 56 -2.97 -17.66 -3.64
CA SER A 56 -3.32 -17.37 -2.24
C SER A 56 -2.13 -16.97 -1.40
N TYR A 57 -0.93 -17.35 -1.82
CA TYR A 57 0.36 -16.95 -1.25
C TYR A 57 1.41 -17.07 -2.36
N SER A 58 2.30 -16.10 -2.53
CA SER A 58 3.30 -16.18 -3.60
C SER A 58 4.53 -15.35 -3.31
N ASN A 59 5.70 -15.95 -3.53
CA ASN A 59 7.00 -15.29 -3.63
C ASN A 59 7.48 -15.16 -5.10
N LEU A 60 6.56 -15.28 -6.06
CA LEU A 60 6.79 -15.08 -7.49
C LEU A 60 6.42 -13.63 -7.85
N TYR A 61 7.23 -12.67 -7.41
CA TYR A 61 6.87 -11.25 -7.42
C TYR A 61 6.58 -10.66 -8.81
N ASP A 62 7.17 -11.21 -9.86
CA ASP A 62 7.01 -10.84 -11.27
C ASP A 62 5.86 -11.55 -11.98
N VAL A 63 5.12 -12.40 -11.29
CA VAL A 63 3.93 -13.07 -11.82
C VAL A 63 2.68 -12.41 -11.27
N ALA A 64 1.69 -12.17 -12.13
CA ALA A 64 0.39 -11.66 -11.73
C ALA A 64 -0.25 -12.55 -10.66
N TYR A 65 -0.89 -11.96 -9.64
CA TYR A 65 -1.57 -12.75 -8.60
C TYR A 65 -2.74 -13.58 -9.17
N ARG A 66 -3.31 -13.12 -10.30
CA ARG A 66 -4.31 -13.81 -11.11
C ARG A 66 -3.74 -14.08 -12.49
N VAL A 67 -3.72 -15.34 -12.89
CA VAL A 67 -3.23 -15.75 -14.20
C VAL A 67 -4.35 -16.46 -14.95
N ASN A 68 -4.83 -15.83 -16.01
CA ASN A 68 -5.82 -16.46 -16.89
C ASN A 68 -5.19 -17.68 -17.58
N MET A 69 -5.90 -18.81 -17.55
CA MET A 69 -5.49 -20.03 -18.21
C MET A 69 -6.06 -20.10 -19.63
N GLN A 70 -5.32 -20.71 -20.54
CA GLN A 70 -5.72 -20.95 -21.92
C GLN A 70 -6.31 -22.35 -22.06
N LYS A 71 -7.48 -22.45 -22.70
CA LYS A 71 -8.09 -23.73 -23.02
C LYS A 71 -7.33 -24.41 -24.17
N LYS A 72 -6.86 -25.63 -23.94
CA LYS A 72 -6.19 -26.50 -24.93
C LYS A 72 -6.91 -27.84 -24.96
N GLY A 73 -7.81 -28.02 -25.92
CA GLY A 73 -8.75 -29.16 -25.93
C GLY A 73 -9.67 -29.11 -24.71
N ASN A 74 -9.69 -30.17 -23.91
CA ASN A 74 -10.47 -30.25 -22.67
C ASN A 74 -9.74 -29.71 -21.44
N LEU A 75 -8.46 -29.34 -21.57
CA LEU A 75 -7.61 -28.92 -20.47
C LEU A 75 -7.44 -27.41 -20.43
N TRP A 76 -7.14 -26.87 -19.26
CA TRP A 76 -6.74 -25.48 -19.07
C TRP A 76 -5.27 -25.41 -18.73
N THR A 77 -4.51 -24.53 -19.39
CA THR A 77 -3.06 -24.45 -19.21
C THR A 77 -2.60 -23.01 -19.02
N THR A 78 -1.59 -22.81 -18.16
CA THR A 78 -0.83 -21.56 -18.11
C THR A 78 0.65 -21.86 -17.93
N SER A 79 1.52 -20.93 -18.31
CA SER A 79 2.97 -21.09 -18.16
C SER A 79 3.66 -19.77 -17.90
N PHE A 80 4.69 -19.80 -17.06
CA PHE A 80 5.52 -18.64 -16.74
C PHE A 80 6.93 -19.09 -16.33
N VAL A 81 7.90 -18.19 -16.46
CA VAL A 81 9.29 -18.47 -16.06
C VAL A 81 9.45 -18.17 -14.57
N LEU A 82 10.12 -19.06 -13.84
CA LEU A 82 10.45 -18.81 -12.44
C LEU A 82 11.65 -17.87 -12.34
N ALA A 83 11.46 -16.68 -11.79
CA ALA A 83 12.56 -15.72 -11.62
C ALA A 83 13.64 -16.22 -10.65
N ARG A 84 14.81 -15.57 -10.69
CA ARG A 84 16.00 -15.88 -9.85
C ARG A 84 15.76 -15.84 -8.34
N TYR A 85 14.65 -15.24 -7.89
CA TYR A 85 14.26 -15.12 -6.48
C TYR A 85 13.04 -15.97 -6.11
N ALA A 86 12.45 -16.70 -7.07
CA ALA A 86 11.30 -17.56 -6.84
C ALA A 86 11.60 -18.59 -5.75
N THR A 87 10.65 -18.82 -4.84
CA THR A 87 10.80 -19.78 -3.73
C THR A 87 9.61 -20.73 -3.58
N PHE A 88 8.43 -20.18 -3.36
CA PHE A 88 7.23 -20.96 -3.08
C PHE A 88 5.97 -20.16 -3.41
N ALA A 89 4.91 -20.86 -3.81
CA ALA A 89 3.59 -20.28 -3.94
C ALA A 89 2.50 -21.33 -3.64
N THR A 90 1.32 -20.85 -3.25
CA THR A 90 0.10 -21.64 -3.22
C THR A 90 -0.99 -20.97 -4.02
N PHE A 91 -1.85 -21.78 -4.64
CA PHE A 91 -2.92 -21.27 -5.49
C PHE A 91 -4.17 -22.16 -5.46
N TYR A 92 -5.28 -21.58 -5.90
CA TYR A 92 -6.51 -22.29 -6.22
C TYR A 92 -6.98 -21.86 -7.61
N LEU A 93 -7.93 -22.59 -8.18
CA LEU A 93 -8.50 -22.26 -9.49
C LEU A 93 -9.89 -21.66 -9.31
N GLN A 94 -10.25 -20.71 -10.17
CA GLN A 94 -11.54 -20.02 -10.11
C GLN A 94 -12.13 -19.82 -11.51
N SER A 95 -13.45 -20.02 -11.60
CA SER A 95 -14.29 -19.65 -12.76
C SER A 95 -15.60 -19.05 -12.26
N GLY A 96 -15.78 -17.73 -12.38
CA GLY A 96 -16.91 -17.04 -11.75
C GLY A 96 -16.90 -17.24 -10.23
N GLU A 97 -17.97 -17.82 -9.68
CA GLU A 97 -18.08 -18.20 -8.26
C GLU A 97 -17.54 -19.60 -7.96
N ALA A 98 -17.33 -20.44 -8.98
CA ALA A 98 -16.80 -21.78 -8.82
C ALA A 98 -15.32 -21.74 -8.45
N ILE A 99 -14.93 -22.52 -7.44
CA ILE A 99 -13.57 -22.61 -6.91
C ILE A 99 -13.17 -24.08 -6.84
N ASP A 100 -11.97 -24.37 -7.33
CA ASP A 100 -11.35 -25.69 -7.18
C ASP A 100 -10.08 -25.59 -6.30
N LYS A 101 -10.03 -26.49 -5.31
CA LYS A 101 -8.95 -26.65 -4.32
C LYS A 101 -8.75 -28.15 -4.05
N PRO A 102 -7.54 -28.59 -3.65
CA PRO A 102 -7.30 -29.99 -3.27
C PRO A 102 -8.00 -30.40 -1.97
N ALA A 103 -8.31 -29.45 -1.07
CA ALA A 103 -9.19 -29.64 0.08
C ALA A 103 -9.69 -28.28 0.61
N ALA A 104 -10.66 -28.29 1.53
CA ALA A 104 -11.20 -27.05 2.11
C ALA A 104 -10.13 -26.17 2.78
N ASN A 105 -9.14 -26.80 3.43
CA ASN A 105 -8.04 -26.16 4.16
C ASN A 105 -6.67 -26.34 3.48
N ARG A 106 -6.64 -26.68 2.19
CA ARG A 106 -5.40 -26.84 1.42
C ARG A 106 -5.54 -26.22 0.04
N HIS A 107 -4.47 -25.59 -0.43
CA HIS A 107 -4.34 -25.08 -1.79
C HIS A 107 -3.28 -25.89 -2.55
N TYR A 108 -3.26 -25.77 -3.88
CA TYR A 108 -2.20 -26.36 -4.68
C TYR A 108 -0.88 -25.67 -4.35
N GLU A 109 0.21 -26.44 -4.33
CA GLU A 109 1.54 -25.95 -3.98
C GLU A 109 2.43 -25.92 -5.22
N LEU A 110 3.16 -24.83 -5.38
CA LEU A 110 4.25 -24.69 -6.34
C LEU A 110 5.54 -24.41 -5.56
N ALA A 111 6.29 -25.47 -5.28
CA ALA A 111 7.61 -25.38 -4.68
C ALA A 111 8.68 -25.25 -5.77
N VAL A 112 9.75 -24.52 -5.46
CA VAL A 112 10.93 -24.35 -6.33
C VAL A 112 12.08 -25.20 -5.80
N TYR A 113 12.83 -25.80 -6.72
CA TYR A 113 13.85 -26.80 -6.39
C TYR A 113 15.22 -26.43 -6.94
N THR A 114 16.24 -27.07 -6.37
CA THR A 114 17.55 -27.30 -6.98
C THR A 114 17.73 -28.82 -7.08
N GLY A 115 17.68 -29.37 -8.29
CA GLY A 115 17.54 -30.81 -8.48
C GLY A 115 16.20 -31.31 -7.91
N LYS A 116 16.25 -32.21 -6.93
CA LYS A 116 15.05 -32.75 -6.26
C LYS A 116 14.83 -32.22 -4.84
N THR A 117 15.68 -31.30 -4.40
CA THR A 117 15.62 -30.73 -3.04
C THR A 117 14.95 -29.36 -3.10
N PRO A 118 13.90 -29.10 -2.28
CA PRO A 118 13.32 -27.76 -2.17
C PRO A 118 14.41 -26.75 -1.83
N ILE A 119 14.39 -25.59 -2.47
CA ILE A 119 15.39 -24.56 -2.19
C ILE A 119 15.28 -24.04 -0.75
N ARG A 120 16.33 -23.38 -0.27
CA ARG A 120 16.32 -22.65 1.01
C ARG A 120 15.09 -21.74 1.08
N ASP A 121 14.47 -21.70 2.26
CA ASP A 121 13.23 -21.02 2.60
C ASP A 121 11.96 -21.62 1.97
N GLY A 122 12.06 -22.73 1.23
CA GLY A 122 10.91 -23.41 0.64
C GLY A 122 9.90 -23.89 1.68
N HIS A 123 10.35 -24.61 2.71
CA HIS A 123 9.47 -25.05 3.79
C HIS A 123 9.11 -23.90 4.74
N LEU A 124 10.00 -22.92 4.92
CA LEU A 124 9.68 -21.68 5.65
C LEU A 124 8.45 -20.98 5.06
N TYR A 125 8.46 -20.74 3.75
CA TYR A 125 7.36 -20.08 3.04
C TYR A 125 6.12 -20.96 2.91
N LYS A 126 6.29 -22.29 2.83
CA LYS A 126 5.19 -23.23 2.98
C LYS A 126 4.47 -23.06 4.31
N GLY A 127 5.21 -22.95 5.42
CA GLY A 127 4.65 -22.61 6.73
C GLY A 127 3.84 -21.30 6.72
N TYR A 128 4.38 -20.24 6.14
CA TYR A 128 3.66 -18.95 6.06
C TYR A 128 2.39 -19.02 5.22
N SER A 129 2.39 -19.82 4.16
CA SER A 129 1.20 -19.99 3.31
C SER A 129 0.01 -20.65 4.03
N LEU A 130 0.23 -21.35 5.14
CA LEU A 130 -0.84 -22.07 5.87
C LEU A 130 -1.88 -21.12 6.46
N SER A 131 -1.51 -19.89 6.83
CA SER A 131 -2.46 -18.91 7.37
C SER A 131 -3.56 -18.57 6.36
N ALA A 132 -3.23 -18.53 5.06
CA ALA A 132 -4.19 -18.27 3.99
C ALA A 132 -5.12 -19.46 3.70
N GLN A 133 -4.77 -20.65 4.20
CA GLN A 133 -5.48 -21.90 3.94
C GLN A 133 -6.32 -22.34 5.14
N MET A 134 -5.78 -22.20 6.35
CA MET A 134 -6.36 -22.70 7.59
C MET A 134 -7.03 -21.62 8.44
N GLY A 135 -6.92 -20.34 8.05
CA GLY A 135 -7.50 -19.23 8.79
C GLY A 135 -7.02 -19.18 10.24
N LYS A 136 -7.96 -19.14 11.20
CA LYS A 136 -7.67 -19.11 12.65
C LYS A 136 -7.66 -20.51 13.29
N SER A 137 -7.41 -21.57 12.53
CA SER A 137 -7.38 -22.94 13.06
C SER A 137 -6.44 -23.04 14.27
N PRO A 138 -6.84 -23.72 15.35
CA PRO A 138 -5.98 -23.94 16.52
C PRO A 138 -4.72 -24.76 16.19
N GLU A 139 -4.74 -25.52 15.09
CA GLU A 139 -3.62 -26.34 14.64
C GLU A 139 -2.58 -25.56 13.80
N LEU A 140 -2.90 -24.33 13.38
CA LEU A 140 -2.06 -23.55 12.46
C LEU A 140 -0.61 -23.44 12.98
N GLY A 141 -0.44 -23.07 14.25
CA GLY A 141 0.89 -22.89 14.84
C GLY A 141 1.71 -24.18 14.86
N ALA A 142 1.07 -25.33 15.13
CA ALA A 142 1.74 -26.62 15.12
C ALA A 142 2.17 -27.02 13.70
N LYS A 143 1.28 -26.85 12.72
CA LYS A 143 1.59 -27.13 11.31
C LYS A 143 2.68 -26.22 10.74
N GLN A 144 2.72 -24.96 11.17
CA GLN A 144 3.82 -24.05 10.83
C GLN A 144 5.14 -24.52 11.42
N ALA A 145 5.15 -24.92 12.69
CA ALA A 145 6.33 -25.44 13.36
C ALA A 145 6.87 -26.72 12.71
N GLU A 146 5.99 -27.62 12.25
CA GLU A 146 6.38 -28.81 11.45
C GLU A 146 7.17 -28.38 10.20
N GLN A 147 6.67 -27.39 9.44
CA GLN A 147 7.38 -26.90 8.25
C GLN A 147 8.70 -26.21 8.59
N PHE A 148 8.78 -25.43 9.67
CA PHE A 148 10.04 -24.83 10.10
C PHE A 148 11.06 -25.89 10.54
N GLN A 149 10.61 -27.01 11.11
CA GLN A 149 11.48 -28.13 11.43
C GLN A 149 11.99 -28.83 10.16
N GLU A 150 11.14 -29.05 9.15
CA GLU A 150 11.59 -29.59 7.86
C GLU A 150 12.61 -28.67 7.16
N GLU A 151 12.39 -27.36 7.23
CA GLU A 151 13.37 -26.38 6.73
C GLU A 151 14.72 -26.54 7.44
N LEU A 152 14.73 -26.74 8.76
CA LEU A 152 15.96 -26.93 9.54
C LEU A 152 16.60 -28.31 9.34
N ASN A 153 15.85 -29.31 8.89
CA ASN A 153 16.40 -30.62 8.53
C ASN A 153 17.23 -30.51 7.23
N LEU A 154 16.75 -29.71 6.27
CA LEU A 154 17.46 -29.45 5.00
C LEU A 154 18.54 -28.36 5.12
N TYR A 155 18.26 -27.32 5.91
CA TYR A 155 19.09 -26.14 6.09
C TYR A 155 19.25 -25.81 7.59
N PRO A 156 20.12 -26.54 8.33
CA PRO A 156 20.24 -26.40 9.79
C PRO A 156 20.61 -25.00 10.30
N ASP A 157 21.23 -24.20 9.44
CA ASP A 157 21.63 -22.82 9.67
C ASP A 157 20.57 -21.79 9.24
N ASN A 158 19.36 -22.22 8.84
CA ASN A 158 18.28 -21.32 8.50
C ASN A 158 17.84 -20.50 9.74
N TYR A 159 18.31 -19.25 9.77
CA TYR A 159 18.13 -18.32 10.88
C TYR A 159 16.66 -18.04 11.20
N GLU A 160 15.84 -17.76 10.19
CA GLU A 160 14.45 -17.40 10.42
C GLU A 160 13.63 -18.61 10.85
N ALA A 161 13.81 -19.77 10.20
CA ALA A 161 13.15 -21.00 10.61
C ALA A 161 13.48 -21.37 12.08
N ARG A 162 14.75 -21.23 12.48
CA ARG A 162 15.19 -21.46 13.88
C ARG A 162 14.44 -20.56 14.86
N LEU A 163 14.38 -19.26 14.60
CA LEU A 163 13.71 -18.30 15.49
C LEU A 163 12.19 -18.49 15.52
N ARG A 164 11.57 -18.81 14.39
CA ARG A 164 10.13 -19.10 14.33
C ARG A 164 9.78 -20.34 15.14
N LEU A 165 10.60 -21.39 15.06
CA LEU A 165 10.41 -22.61 15.84
C LEU A 165 10.59 -22.34 17.35
N LEU A 166 11.65 -21.61 17.74
CA LEU A 166 11.85 -21.21 19.14
C LEU A 166 10.69 -20.35 19.65
N ASN A 167 10.16 -19.43 18.84
CA ASN A 167 8.99 -18.64 19.20
C ASN A 167 7.74 -19.49 19.42
N TYR A 168 7.51 -20.48 18.57
CA TYR A 168 6.43 -21.44 18.77
C TYR A 168 6.62 -22.23 20.08
N GLN A 169 7.83 -22.74 20.36
CA GLN A 169 8.12 -23.44 21.61
C GLN A 169 7.92 -22.55 22.85
N MET A 170 8.34 -21.28 22.80
CA MET A 170 8.08 -20.30 23.86
C MET A 170 6.59 -20.04 24.08
N SER A 171 5.77 -20.10 23.02
CA SER A 171 4.31 -19.95 23.14
C SER A 171 3.64 -21.13 23.85
N LYS A 172 4.32 -22.29 23.90
CA LYS A 172 3.85 -23.51 24.58
C LYS A 172 4.47 -23.72 25.96
N ALA A 173 5.58 -23.06 26.25
CA ALA A 173 6.29 -23.14 27.52
C ALA A 173 5.83 -22.08 28.53
N SER A 174 6.15 -22.30 29.81
CA SER A 174 5.94 -21.35 30.91
C SER A 174 7.13 -21.36 31.88
N GLY A 175 7.20 -20.35 32.75
CA GLY A 175 8.23 -20.26 33.81
C GLY A 175 9.67 -20.36 33.29
N THR A 176 10.48 -21.15 33.99
CA THR A 176 11.92 -21.34 33.70
C THR A 176 12.19 -21.91 32.32
N GLU A 177 11.34 -22.82 31.82
CA GLU A 177 11.54 -23.41 30.48
C GLU A 177 11.33 -22.37 29.39
N LYS A 178 10.30 -21.52 29.51
CA LYS A 178 10.10 -20.41 28.58
C LYS A 178 11.29 -19.46 28.56
N GLU A 179 11.84 -19.14 29.73
CA GLU A 179 13.03 -18.27 29.81
C GLU A 179 14.26 -18.92 29.18
N LYS A 180 14.46 -20.23 29.37
CA LYS A 180 15.55 -20.98 28.73
C LYS A 180 15.46 -20.91 27.20
N ILE A 181 14.28 -21.14 26.62
CA ILE A 181 14.06 -21.05 25.17
C ILE A 181 14.26 -19.60 24.68
N ARG A 182 13.80 -18.61 25.46
CA ARG A 182 14.04 -17.19 25.16
C ARG A 182 15.53 -16.88 25.10
N GLN A 183 16.33 -17.36 26.06
CA GLN A 183 17.78 -17.17 26.05
C GLN A 183 18.44 -17.86 24.85
N GLN A 184 17.98 -19.04 24.44
CA GLN A 184 18.45 -19.68 23.20
C GLN A 184 18.16 -18.81 21.97
N ALA A 185 16.97 -18.23 21.86
CA ALA A 185 16.62 -17.34 20.76
C ALA A 185 17.49 -16.06 20.75
N LEU A 186 17.73 -15.47 21.93
CA LEU A 186 18.63 -14.32 22.08
C LEU A 186 20.08 -14.66 21.67
N GLN A 187 20.56 -15.87 21.98
CA GLN A 187 21.87 -16.34 21.54
C GLN A 187 21.95 -16.48 20.02
N VAL A 188 20.91 -17.01 19.37
CA VAL A 188 20.83 -17.08 17.90
C VAL A 188 20.88 -15.69 17.28
N ILE A 189 20.12 -14.73 17.83
CA ILE A 189 20.13 -13.32 17.36
C ILE A 189 21.50 -12.67 17.59
N ALA A 190 22.12 -12.89 18.75
CA ALA A 190 23.44 -12.35 19.07
C ALA A 190 24.51 -12.92 18.13
N ALA A 191 24.51 -14.23 17.89
CA ALA A 191 25.40 -14.86 16.92
C ALA A 191 25.22 -14.25 15.52
N LYS A 192 23.97 -14.02 15.10
CA LYS A 192 23.67 -13.37 13.82
C LYS A 192 24.24 -11.95 13.76
N PHE A 193 24.09 -11.17 14.84
CA PHE A 193 24.64 -9.83 14.91
C PHE A 193 26.17 -9.82 14.73
N TYR A 194 26.89 -10.67 15.48
CA TYR A 194 28.36 -10.68 15.44
C TYR A 194 28.95 -11.28 14.15
N GLN A 195 28.17 -11.97 13.30
CA GLN A 195 28.63 -12.40 11.97
C GLN A 195 29.02 -11.23 11.07
N ALA A 196 28.25 -10.14 11.10
CA ALA A 196 28.46 -8.97 10.24
C ALA A 196 27.76 -7.73 10.84
N PRO A 197 28.26 -7.16 11.95
CA PRO A 197 27.55 -6.14 12.73
C PRO A 197 27.39 -4.80 12.01
N THR A 198 28.09 -4.61 10.89
CA THR A 198 28.15 -3.36 10.12
C THR A 198 27.48 -3.47 8.76
N VAL A 199 26.96 -4.64 8.40
CA VAL A 199 26.30 -4.88 7.11
C VAL A 199 24.79 -4.64 7.27
N PRO A 200 24.18 -3.69 6.53
CA PRO A 200 22.77 -3.35 6.66
C PRO A 200 21.84 -4.56 6.54
N GLY A 201 22.11 -5.45 5.57
CA GLY A 201 21.35 -6.69 5.39
C GLY A 201 21.38 -7.62 6.61
N ASN A 202 22.53 -7.71 7.29
CA ASN A 202 22.65 -8.50 8.51
C ASN A 202 21.92 -7.84 9.68
N MET A 203 22.03 -6.51 9.80
CA MET A 203 21.31 -5.73 10.82
C MET A 203 19.79 -5.84 10.67
N ASN A 204 19.28 -5.90 9.43
CA ASN A 204 17.87 -6.17 9.16
C ASN A 204 17.46 -7.56 9.68
N LYS A 205 18.29 -8.60 9.49
CA LYS A 205 18.03 -9.95 10.06
C LYS A 205 18.02 -9.95 11.59
N VAL A 206 18.92 -9.19 12.23
CA VAL A 206 18.95 -9.03 13.70
C VAL A 206 17.68 -8.34 14.19
N THR A 207 17.27 -7.25 13.53
CA THR A 207 16.02 -6.52 13.82
C THR A 207 14.81 -7.45 13.69
N MET A 208 14.72 -8.17 12.57
CA MET A 208 13.65 -9.17 12.35
C MET A 208 13.67 -10.26 13.42
N GLY A 209 14.85 -10.70 13.86
CA GLY A 209 14.95 -11.70 14.92
C GLY A 209 14.30 -11.26 16.23
N TYR A 210 14.59 -10.04 16.68
CA TYR A 210 13.94 -9.49 17.87
C TYR A 210 12.42 -9.35 17.69
N LEU A 211 11.95 -8.91 16.51
CA LEU A 211 10.53 -8.82 16.21
C LEU A 211 9.83 -10.20 16.22
N ILE A 212 10.47 -11.24 15.69
CA ILE A 212 9.94 -12.61 15.67
C ILE A 212 9.66 -13.13 17.08
N ILE A 213 10.51 -12.79 18.04
CA ILE A 213 10.38 -13.22 19.44
C ILE A 213 9.68 -12.20 20.35
N GLY A 214 9.18 -11.09 19.79
CA GLY A 214 8.45 -10.05 20.53
C GLY A 214 9.31 -9.09 21.36
N GLU A 215 10.62 -9.03 21.14
CA GLU A 215 11.58 -8.19 21.88
C GLU A 215 11.75 -6.79 21.26
N ASN A 216 10.63 -6.11 20.99
CA ASN A 216 10.62 -4.85 20.24
C ASN A 216 11.44 -3.72 20.91
N SER A 217 11.55 -3.72 22.24
CA SER A 217 12.33 -2.72 23.00
C SER A 217 13.84 -2.78 22.76
N ARG A 218 14.35 -3.89 22.19
CA ARG A 218 15.79 -4.07 21.94
C ARG A 218 16.27 -3.40 20.66
N LEU A 219 15.36 -3.00 19.77
CA LEU A 219 15.71 -2.46 18.45
C LEU A 219 16.54 -1.18 18.55
N ASP A 220 16.16 -0.25 19.41
CA ASP A 220 16.90 0.99 19.61
C ASP A 220 18.24 0.75 20.31
N SER A 221 18.28 -0.22 21.24
CA SER A 221 19.51 -0.59 21.94
C SER A 221 20.56 -1.12 20.98
N ILE A 222 20.19 -2.04 20.08
CA ILE A 222 21.16 -2.61 19.13
C ILE A 222 21.64 -1.59 18.10
N ARG A 223 20.76 -0.68 17.64
CA ARG A 223 21.14 0.44 16.75
C ARG A 223 22.12 1.40 17.43
N LYS A 224 21.89 1.71 18.71
CA LYS A 224 22.83 2.51 19.53
C LYS A 224 24.20 1.83 19.60
N VAL A 225 24.25 0.53 19.86
CA VAL A 225 25.52 -0.24 19.90
C VAL A 225 26.28 -0.13 18.59
N VAL A 226 25.61 -0.28 17.44
CA VAL A 226 26.28 -0.17 16.13
C VAL A 226 26.84 1.22 15.91
N ARG A 227 26.05 2.25 16.19
CA ARG A 227 26.45 3.66 16.05
C ARG A 227 27.66 4.01 16.92
N GLU A 228 27.73 3.49 18.14
CA GLU A 228 28.81 3.80 19.09
C GLU A 228 30.08 2.98 18.83
N LYS A 229 29.94 1.69 18.49
CA LYS A 229 31.09 0.80 18.27
C LYS A 229 31.66 0.84 16.85
N TYR A 230 30.83 1.15 15.86
CA TYR A 230 31.21 1.14 14.44
C TYR A 230 30.88 2.45 13.71
N PRO A 231 31.22 3.64 14.27
CA PRO A 231 30.78 4.94 13.76
C PRO A 231 31.26 5.27 12.34
N ASP A 232 32.38 4.68 11.92
CA ASP A 232 32.98 4.98 10.61
C ASP A 232 32.53 4.03 9.49
N THR A 233 31.65 3.08 9.78
CA THR A 233 31.06 2.16 8.78
C THR A 233 29.83 2.77 8.10
N GLU A 234 29.44 2.24 6.94
CA GLU A 234 28.25 2.68 6.21
C GLU A 234 27.00 2.68 7.11
N LEU A 235 26.69 1.54 7.73
CA LEU A 235 25.57 1.41 8.66
C LEU A 235 25.72 2.32 9.90
N GLY A 236 26.92 2.47 10.44
CA GLY A 236 27.18 3.37 11.57
C GLY A 236 26.82 4.82 11.24
N ARG A 237 27.16 5.27 10.03
CA ARG A 237 26.84 6.61 9.53
C ARG A 237 25.35 6.77 9.24
N GLU A 238 24.70 5.80 8.62
CA GLU A 238 23.24 5.80 8.41
C GLU A 238 22.48 5.94 9.74
N LEU A 239 22.88 5.16 10.75
CA LEU A 239 22.28 5.23 12.08
C LEU A 239 22.60 6.56 12.80
N TYR A 240 23.76 7.16 12.53
CA TYR A 240 24.09 8.49 13.01
C TYR A 240 23.26 9.57 12.31
N THR A 241 23.04 9.46 10.99
CA THR A 241 22.13 10.33 10.24
C THR A 241 20.72 10.29 10.83
N SER A 242 20.19 9.09 11.06
CA SER A 242 18.88 8.89 11.68
C SER A 242 18.80 9.42 13.12
N PHE A 243 19.92 9.43 13.84
CA PHE A 243 19.99 10.03 15.17
C PHE A 243 19.95 11.57 15.11
N ILE A 244 20.78 12.18 14.27
CA ILE A 244 20.79 13.64 14.05
C ILE A 244 19.43 14.12 13.54
N ALA A 245 18.74 13.33 12.72
CA ALA A 245 17.41 13.63 12.20
C ALA A 245 16.34 13.83 13.29
N LYS A 246 16.55 13.29 14.49
CA LYS A 246 15.64 13.45 15.65
C LYS A 246 15.93 14.73 16.44
N GLU A 247 17.05 15.40 16.19
CA GLU A 247 17.34 16.70 16.79
C GLU A 247 16.33 17.74 16.31
N LYS A 248 15.75 18.48 17.26
CA LYS A 248 14.74 19.50 17.00
C LYS A 248 15.36 20.86 16.69
N ASP A 249 16.51 21.17 17.27
CA ASP A 249 17.24 22.39 16.93
C ASP A 249 17.89 22.23 15.55
N THR A 250 17.36 22.95 14.56
CA THR A 250 17.89 22.89 13.20
C THR A 250 19.32 23.44 13.09
N ALA A 251 19.74 24.37 13.95
CA ALA A 251 21.12 24.87 13.94
C ALA A 251 22.09 23.80 14.45
N GLU A 252 21.74 23.11 15.54
CA GLU A 252 22.51 21.97 16.05
C GLU A 252 22.54 20.82 15.03
N GLN A 253 21.40 20.54 14.41
CA GLN A 253 21.28 19.53 13.37
C GLN A 253 22.24 19.79 12.20
N ILE A 254 22.29 21.03 11.70
CA ILE A 254 23.24 21.45 10.66
C ILE A 254 24.68 21.24 11.13
N ALA A 255 25.02 21.70 12.34
CA ALA A 255 26.38 21.60 12.86
C ALA A 255 26.85 20.14 12.97
N LEU A 256 25.96 19.22 13.39
CA LEU A 256 26.24 17.79 13.47
C LEU A 256 26.45 17.17 12.08
N PHE A 257 25.60 17.50 11.09
CA PHE A 257 25.77 17.01 9.72
C PHE A 257 27.04 17.56 9.07
N GLU A 258 27.30 18.87 9.15
CA GLU A 258 28.52 19.48 8.61
C GLU A 258 29.78 18.88 9.25
N LYS A 259 29.75 18.61 10.57
CA LYS A 259 30.85 17.92 11.27
C LYS A 259 31.04 16.49 10.74
N ALA A 260 29.97 15.73 10.54
CA ALA A 260 30.04 14.37 10.02
C ALA A 260 30.59 14.33 8.58
N LEU A 261 30.16 15.26 7.74
CA LEU A 261 30.56 15.36 6.34
C LEU A 261 32.06 15.66 6.13
N LYS A 262 32.77 16.14 7.15
CA LYS A 262 34.25 16.26 7.10
C LYS A 262 34.95 14.91 6.89
N LYS A 263 34.27 13.79 7.14
CA LYS A 263 34.76 12.41 6.91
C LYS A 263 34.37 11.85 5.54
N GLU A 264 33.67 12.63 4.70
CA GLU A 264 33.29 12.22 3.35
C GLU A 264 34.55 12.09 2.47
N THR A 265 34.61 11.00 1.71
CA THR A 265 35.64 10.72 0.69
C THR A 265 34.98 10.10 -0.53
N LEU A 266 35.65 10.12 -1.68
CA LEU A 266 35.14 9.49 -2.90
C LEU A 266 34.82 8.00 -2.74
N LYS A 267 35.51 7.29 -1.82
CA LYS A 267 35.27 5.87 -1.57
C LYS A 267 34.01 5.59 -0.76
N ASN A 268 33.50 6.59 -0.02
CA ASN A 268 32.48 6.38 0.99
C ASN A 268 31.28 7.34 0.87
N GLU A 269 31.28 8.20 -0.15
CA GLU A 269 30.28 9.22 -0.44
C GLU A 269 28.83 8.67 -0.50
N LYS A 270 28.64 7.41 -0.93
CA LYS A 270 27.32 6.76 -0.95
C LYS A 270 26.67 6.72 0.45
N SER A 271 27.45 6.50 1.49
CA SER A 271 26.97 6.48 2.89
C SER A 271 26.61 7.86 3.46
N PHE A 272 26.86 8.94 2.71
CA PHE A 272 26.59 10.33 3.13
C PHE A 272 25.43 10.97 2.34
N VAL A 273 24.87 10.28 1.35
CA VAL A 273 23.80 10.82 0.48
C VAL A 273 22.61 11.31 1.30
N GLU A 274 22.17 10.55 2.32
CA GLU A 274 21.05 10.97 3.18
C GLU A 274 21.37 12.24 3.98
N MET A 275 22.62 12.42 4.44
CA MET A 275 23.01 13.67 5.13
C MET A 275 22.96 14.87 4.18
N HIS A 276 23.40 14.68 2.94
CA HIS A 276 23.28 15.71 1.91
C HIS A 276 21.83 16.02 1.56
N ASP A 277 20.97 15.02 1.40
CA ASP A 277 19.54 15.23 1.15
C ASP A 277 18.87 16.05 2.26
N ARG A 278 19.17 15.74 3.53
CA ARG A 278 18.66 16.52 4.67
C ARG A 278 19.15 17.96 4.66
N LEU A 279 20.45 18.19 4.47
CA LEU A 279 21.00 19.54 4.38
C LEU A 279 20.46 20.31 3.17
N PHE A 280 20.26 19.66 2.04
CA PHE A 280 19.61 20.25 0.87
C PHE A 280 18.24 20.82 1.23
N ASN A 281 17.37 20.01 1.84
CA ASN A 281 16.02 20.45 2.23
C ASN A 281 16.06 21.59 3.27
N ILE A 282 16.95 21.49 4.27
CA ILE A 282 17.12 22.54 5.29
C ILE A 282 17.58 23.86 4.66
N TYR A 283 18.57 23.83 3.77
CA TYR A 283 19.08 25.04 3.12
C TYR A 283 18.12 25.61 2.08
N ALA A 284 17.35 24.77 1.39
CA ALA A 284 16.29 25.21 0.49
C ALA A 284 15.21 25.98 1.25
N ALA A 285 14.74 25.45 2.38
CA ALA A 285 13.77 26.12 3.26
C ALA A 285 14.29 27.46 3.82
N ARG A 286 15.60 27.53 4.09
CA ARG A 286 16.29 28.78 4.48
C ARG A 286 16.66 29.69 3.30
N ARG A 287 16.25 29.33 2.07
CA ARG A 287 16.53 30.04 0.82
C ARG A 287 18.03 30.30 0.57
N ASN A 288 18.91 29.42 1.07
CA ASN A 288 20.34 29.49 0.80
C ASN A 288 20.68 28.69 -0.48
N ALA A 289 20.61 29.35 -1.63
CA ALA A 289 20.81 28.73 -2.95
C ALA A 289 22.16 28.01 -3.08
N ALA A 290 23.25 28.65 -2.65
CA ALA A 290 24.60 28.11 -2.83
C ALA A 290 24.78 26.78 -2.08
N LYS A 291 24.38 26.72 -0.80
CA LYS A 291 24.47 25.49 0.00
C LYS A 291 23.46 24.44 -0.46
N ALA A 292 22.22 24.84 -0.78
CA ALA A 292 21.21 23.91 -1.29
C ALA A 292 21.70 23.21 -2.57
N LEU A 293 22.22 23.96 -3.55
CA LEU A 293 22.73 23.38 -4.79
C LEU A 293 23.96 22.50 -4.60
N TYR A 294 24.86 22.85 -3.67
CA TYR A 294 25.99 22.00 -3.33
C TYR A 294 25.52 20.61 -2.89
N HIS A 295 24.55 20.55 -1.98
CA HIS A 295 24.01 19.29 -1.48
C HIS A 295 23.13 18.56 -2.50
N ALA A 296 22.31 19.28 -3.27
CA ALA A 296 21.51 18.71 -4.35
C ALA A 296 22.38 17.93 -5.37
N ARG A 297 23.55 18.47 -5.75
CA ARG A 297 24.47 17.78 -6.68
C ARG A 297 25.03 16.48 -6.12
N LYS A 298 25.21 16.39 -4.80
CA LYS A 298 25.68 15.17 -4.14
C LYS A 298 24.59 14.10 -4.15
N THR A 299 23.34 14.50 -3.91
CA THR A 299 22.17 13.62 -3.93
C THR A 299 21.79 13.19 -5.35
N ALA A 300 21.92 14.06 -6.34
CA ALA A 300 21.50 13.81 -7.73
C ALA A 300 22.43 12.89 -8.53
N ARG A 301 23.54 12.41 -7.95
CA ARG A 301 24.50 11.55 -8.66
C ARG A 301 23.79 10.31 -9.19
N LYS A 302 24.12 9.92 -10.43
CA LYS A 302 23.52 8.75 -11.07
C LYS A 302 23.85 7.48 -10.28
N THR A 303 22.81 6.70 -9.99
CA THR A 303 22.90 5.40 -9.30
C THR A 303 22.14 4.34 -10.08
N ASP A 304 22.30 3.07 -9.69
CA ASP A 304 21.48 1.95 -10.17
C ASP A 304 20.15 1.82 -9.39
N ASP A 305 19.81 2.83 -8.57
CA ASP A 305 18.58 2.86 -7.81
C ASP A 305 17.38 3.16 -8.74
N PRO A 306 16.36 2.30 -8.82
CA PRO A 306 15.18 2.55 -9.66
C PRO A 306 14.37 3.79 -9.22
N TYR A 307 14.63 4.34 -8.04
CA TYR A 307 14.02 5.57 -7.56
C TYR A 307 14.79 6.83 -7.98
N TRP A 308 15.92 6.72 -8.69
CA TRP A 308 16.71 7.89 -9.11
C TRP A 308 15.91 8.96 -9.89
N PRO A 309 15.01 8.63 -10.84
CA PRO A 309 14.16 9.64 -11.49
C PRO A 309 13.26 10.40 -10.49
N VAL A 310 12.82 9.73 -9.42
CA VAL A 310 12.03 10.33 -8.34
C VAL A 310 12.89 11.27 -7.51
N THR A 311 14.15 10.91 -7.23
CA THR A 311 15.13 11.80 -6.56
C THR A 311 15.33 13.10 -7.35
N LEU A 312 15.51 13.01 -8.67
CA LEU A 312 15.66 14.19 -9.53
C LEU A 312 14.40 15.07 -9.51
N LYS A 313 13.21 14.47 -9.65
CA LYS A 313 11.92 15.18 -9.50
C LYS A 313 11.83 15.87 -8.13
N GLY A 314 12.19 15.18 -7.05
CA GLY A 314 12.14 15.71 -5.69
C GLY A 314 13.05 16.93 -5.49
N ILE A 315 14.28 16.87 -5.99
CA ILE A 315 15.21 18.01 -5.96
C ILE A 315 14.62 19.20 -6.74
N ALA A 316 14.12 18.96 -7.95
CA ALA A 316 13.50 19.99 -8.77
C ALA A 316 12.29 20.63 -8.07
N GLN A 317 11.43 19.81 -7.47
CA GLN A 317 10.23 20.27 -6.75
C GLN A 317 10.61 21.13 -5.55
N THR A 318 11.56 20.68 -4.71
CA THR A 318 12.02 21.46 -3.55
C THR A 318 12.59 22.81 -3.97
N LEU A 319 13.35 22.87 -5.07
CA LEU A 319 13.85 24.14 -5.62
C LEU A 319 12.72 25.04 -6.13
N LEU A 320 11.74 24.49 -6.85
CA LEU A 320 10.57 25.20 -7.36
C LEU A 320 9.70 25.77 -6.23
N ASP A 321 9.39 24.97 -5.21
CA ASP A 321 8.54 25.35 -4.08
C ASP A 321 9.14 26.47 -3.24
N ASN A 322 10.48 26.51 -3.16
CA ASN A 322 11.21 27.55 -2.44
C ASN A 322 11.64 28.74 -3.33
N ASP A 323 11.22 28.77 -4.60
CA ASP A 323 11.56 29.81 -5.58
C ASP A 323 13.08 30.02 -5.71
N LEU A 324 13.83 28.90 -5.74
CA LEU A 324 15.27 28.87 -5.59
C LEU A 324 15.95 28.26 -6.82
N ALA A 325 16.94 28.95 -7.39
CA ALA A 325 17.77 28.44 -8.48
C ALA A 325 16.97 27.80 -9.63
N LEU A 326 16.03 28.56 -10.20
CA LEU A 326 15.07 28.08 -11.20
C LEU A 326 15.72 27.40 -12.43
N ASP A 327 16.92 27.82 -12.84
CA ASP A 327 17.66 27.15 -13.91
C ASP A 327 18.09 25.73 -13.54
N SER A 328 18.51 25.53 -12.28
CA SER A 328 18.82 24.19 -11.78
C SER A 328 17.56 23.36 -11.58
N ALA A 329 16.47 23.97 -11.09
CA ALA A 329 15.17 23.30 -11.00
C ALA A 329 14.71 22.80 -12.38
N ARG A 330 14.86 23.63 -13.41
CA ARG A 330 14.57 23.29 -14.80
C ARG A 330 15.42 22.12 -15.27
N ALA A 331 16.74 22.19 -15.10
CA ALA A 331 17.67 21.15 -15.54
C ALA A 331 17.36 19.78 -14.89
N TYR A 332 17.08 19.75 -13.58
CA TYR A 332 16.67 18.52 -12.90
C TYR A 332 15.32 18.01 -13.38
N THR A 333 14.37 18.89 -13.66
CA THR A 333 13.06 18.50 -14.22
C THR A 333 13.19 17.92 -15.63
N GLU A 334 14.00 18.53 -16.51
CA GLU A 334 14.26 18.04 -17.86
C GLU A 334 14.97 16.67 -17.83
N GLN A 335 15.95 16.51 -16.94
CA GLN A 335 16.63 15.23 -16.74
C GLN A 335 15.68 14.14 -16.24
N ALA A 336 14.82 14.45 -15.27
CA ALA A 336 13.80 13.52 -14.79
C ALA A 336 12.78 13.19 -15.89
N LEU A 337 12.42 14.16 -16.74
CA LEU A 337 11.48 13.97 -17.85
C LEU A 337 12.05 13.03 -18.92
N GLY A 338 13.34 13.12 -19.20
CA GLY A 338 14.05 12.16 -20.06
C GLY A 338 14.06 10.73 -19.52
N LEU A 339 13.71 10.55 -18.24
CA LEU A 339 13.62 9.26 -17.56
C LEU A 339 12.18 8.90 -17.17
N ALA A 340 11.17 9.58 -17.72
CA ALA A 340 9.77 9.37 -17.32
C ALA A 340 9.29 7.91 -17.49
N ASN A 341 9.83 7.19 -18.47
CA ASN A 341 9.57 5.77 -18.72
C ASN A 341 10.34 4.81 -17.78
N GLN A 342 11.16 5.34 -16.87
CA GLN A 342 11.90 4.58 -15.86
C GLN A 342 11.38 4.86 -14.45
N PHE A 343 10.30 5.64 -14.31
CA PHE A 343 9.70 5.88 -12.99
C PHE A 343 9.25 4.55 -12.36
N PRO A 344 9.45 4.37 -11.05
CA PRO A 344 9.15 3.12 -10.37
C PRO A 344 7.65 2.82 -10.44
N VAL A 345 7.30 1.61 -10.86
CA VAL A 345 5.91 1.15 -10.99
C VAL A 345 5.68 -0.04 -10.05
N GLY A 346 4.66 0.09 -9.21
CA GLY A 346 4.37 -0.90 -8.17
C GLY A 346 5.38 -0.86 -7.01
N VAL A 347 5.26 -1.82 -6.10
CA VAL A 347 6.16 -1.93 -4.94
C VAL A 347 7.42 -2.69 -5.34
N ILE A 348 8.50 -1.96 -5.60
CA ILE A 348 9.83 -2.54 -5.82
C ILE A 348 10.39 -3.00 -4.47
N ARG A 349 10.82 -4.26 -4.41
CA ARG A 349 11.47 -4.83 -3.22
C ARG A 349 12.98 -4.75 -3.38
N TYR A 350 13.69 -4.59 -2.29
CA TYR A 350 15.14 -4.74 -2.27
C TYR A 350 15.51 -5.81 -1.25
N PHE A 351 16.30 -6.79 -1.69
CA PHE A 351 16.94 -7.74 -0.81
C PHE A 351 18.45 -7.68 -1.03
N PRO A 352 19.28 -7.64 0.03
CA PRO A 352 20.73 -7.66 -0.12
C PRO A 352 21.24 -8.80 -1.00
N GLU A 353 20.55 -9.94 -1.00
CA GLU A 353 20.94 -11.15 -1.72
C GLU A 353 20.57 -11.13 -3.22
N THR A 354 19.51 -10.41 -3.61
CA THR A 354 18.96 -10.49 -4.99
C THR A 354 18.80 -9.13 -5.68
N GLY A 355 19.14 -8.04 -4.98
CA GLY A 355 18.99 -6.67 -5.43
C GLY A 355 17.54 -6.22 -5.49
N TYR A 356 17.26 -5.27 -6.39
CA TYR A 356 15.90 -4.83 -6.66
C TYR A 356 15.10 -5.91 -7.41
N ILE A 357 13.88 -6.13 -6.92
CA ILE A 357 12.87 -7.02 -7.50
C ILE A 357 11.69 -6.16 -7.91
N PHE A 358 11.40 -6.18 -9.21
CA PHE A 358 10.28 -5.48 -9.80
C PHE A 358 9.04 -6.36 -9.74
N PRO A 359 7.90 -5.84 -9.24
CA PRO A 359 6.67 -6.61 -9.22
C PRO A 359 6.07 -6.73 -10.62
N TYR A 360 5.20 -7.72 -10.79
CA TYR A 360 4.27 -7.73 -11.91
C TYR A 360 3.40 -6.47 -11.85
N VAL A 361 3.31 -5.79 -12.99
CA VAL A 361 2.36 -4.71 -13.21
C VAL A 361 1.93 -4.76 -14.67
N ASP A 362 0.61 -4.72 -14.90
CA ASP A 362 0.04 -4.68 -16.25
C ASP A 362 0.58 -3.49 -17.06
N ASP A 363 0.78 -3.69 -18.35
CA ASP A 363 1.36 -2.67 -19.25
C ASP A 363 0.54 -1.38 -19.26
N SER A 364 -0.79 -1.48 -19.16
CA SER A 364 -1.67 -0.31 -19.04
C SER A 364 -1.41 0.49 -17.76
N THR A 365 -1.20 -0.18 -16.63
CA THR A 365 -0.88 0.47 -15.35
C THR A 365 0.51 1.09 -15.38
N ARG A 366 1.47 0.41 -16.02
CA ARG A 366 2.83 0.90 -16.24
C ARG A 366 2.83 2.17 -17.09
N GLN A 367 2.16 2.13 -18.24
CA GLN A 367 2.02 3.27 -19.14
C GLN A 367 1.33 4.45 -18.44
N ALA A 368 0.23 4.21 -17.72
CA ALA A 368 -0.43 5.26 -16.94
C ALA A 368 0.48 5.90 -15.88
N THR A 369 1.40 5.14 -15.30
CA THR A 369 2.40 5.66 -14.34
C THR A 369 3.43 6.55 -15.04
N TYR A 370 3.90 6.15 -16.23
CA TYR A 370 4.84 6.94 -17.03
C TYR A 370 4.20 8.23 -17.57
N ASP A 371 2.96 8.15 -18.01
CA ASP A 371 2.18 9.31 -18.46
C ASP A 371 1.93 10.28 -17.30
N LYS A 372 1.61 9.76 -16.11
CA LYS A 372 1.53 10.56 -14.87
C LYS A 372 2.85 11.28 -14.58
N ALA A 373 3.97 10.55 -14.56
CA ALA A 373 5.28 11.15 -14.32
C ALA A 373 5.60 12.24 -15.35
N SER A 374 5.33 11.99 -16.63
CA SER A 374 5.51 12.95 -17.72
C SER A 374 4.64 14.20 -17.53
N GLY A 375 3.35 14.02 -17.23
CA GLY A 375 2.42 15.12 -17.00
C GLY A 375 2.83 15.99 -15.81
N ASN A 376 3.23 15.37 -14.70
CA ASN A 376 3.75 16.09 -13.53
C ASN A 376 4.98 16.92 -13.90
N LEU A 377 6.00 16.31 -14.51
CA LEU A 377 7.25 16.98 -14.87
C LEU A 377 7.06 18.10 -15.91
N LEU A 378 6.19 17.90 -16.90
CA LEU A 378 5.83 18.96 -17.86
C LEU A 378 5.13 20.12 -17.15
N SER A 379 4.20 19.85 -16.23
CA SER A 379 3.55 20.91 -15.47
C SER A 379 4.53 21.67 -14.55
N MET A 380 5.52 20.98 -13.98
CA MET A 380 6.62 21.62 -13.24
C MET A 380 7.46 22.52 -14.15
N LEU A 381 7.83 22.07 -15.36
CA LEU A 381 8.50 22.92 -16.36
C LEU A 381 7.67 24.14 -16.72
N GLY A 382 6.34 23.99 -16.79
CA GLY A 382 5.40 25.08 -16.99
C GLY A 382 5.49 26.13 -15.88
N LEU A 383 5.44 25.70 -14.61
CA LEU A 383 5.55 26.61 -13.46
C LEU A 383 6.93 27.27 -13.37
N ILE A 384 8.01 26.53 -13.65
CA ILE A 384 9.37 27.07 -13.68
C ILE A 384 9.48 28.12 -14.79
N ALA A 385 8.99 27.83 -16.00
CA ALA A 385 8.99 28.78 -17.11
C ALA A 385 8.20 30.06 -16.79
N MET A 386 7.03 29.93 -16.16
CA MET A 386 6.22 31.06 -15.71
C MET A 386 7.00 31.94 -14.73
N LYS A 387 7.64 31.35 -13.71
CA LYS A 387 8.47 32.09 -12.73
C LYS A 387 9.70 32.75 -13.36
N GLN A 388 10.21 32.21 -14.46
CA GLN A 388 11.29 32.80 -15.25
C GLN A 388 10.81 33.85 -16.27
N GLY A 389 9.51 34.17 -16.33
CA GLY A 389 8.94 35.12 -17.30
C GLY A 389 8.78 34.57 -18.72
N ARG A 390 8.95 33.25 -18.94
CA ARG A 390 8.80 32.58 -20.23
C ARG A 390 7.39 32.06 -20.44
N THR A 391 6.42 32.97 -20.55
CA THR A 391 4.98 32.63 -20.56
C THR A 391 4.56 31.70 -21.70
N ASN A 392 5.12 31.85 -22.91
CA ASN A 392 4.80 30.96 -24.04
C ASN A 392 5.28 29.53 -23.78
N ASP A 393 6.51 29.37 -23.29
CA ASP A 393 7.06 28.07 -22.90
C ASP A 393 6.25 27.46 -21.76
N ALA A 394 5.81 28.28 -20.81
CA ALA A 394 4.96 27.85 -19.71
C ALA A 394 3.64 27.26 -20.23
N ASN A 395 2.95 27.99 -21.12
CA ASN A 395 1.70 27.54 -21.73
C ASN A 395 1.88 26.24 -22.52
N ASN A 396 2.92 26.16 -23.36
CA ASN A 396 3.21 24.96 -24.16
C ASN A 396 3.44 23.72 -23.27
N ASN A 397 4.19 23.89 -22.18
CA ASN A 397 4.40 22.82 -21.19
C ASN A 397 3.10 22.43 -20.47
N MET A 398 2.24 23.39 -20.12
CA MET A 398 0.94 23.10 -19.49
C MET A 398 0.00 22.33 -20.43
N GLU A 399 -0.02 22.68 -21.71
CA GLU A 399 -0.82 21.95 -22.71
C GLU A 399 -0.29 20.53 -22.94
N ALA A 400 1.03 20.37 -23.05
CA ALA A 400 1.67 19.06 -23.16
C ALA A 400 1.41 18.21 -21.89
N ALA A 401 1.44 18.82 -20.71
CA ALA A 401 1.16 18.14 -19.44
C ALA A 401 -0.26 17.55 -19.42
N MET A 402 -1.26 18.34 -19.84
CA MET A 402 -2.67 17.88 -19.91
C MET A 402 -2.90 16.77 -20.93
N GLN A 403 -2.10 16.71 -22.00
CA GLN A 403 -2.16 15.62 -22.98
C GLN A 403 -1.60 14.31 -22.42
N LYS A 404 -0.65 14.39 -21.48
CA LYS A 404 -0.04 13.22 -20.84
C LYS A 404 -0.89 12.70 -19.69
N ALA A 405 -1.23 13.57 -18.74
CA ALA A 405 -1.95 13.15 -17.55
C ALA A 405 -2.94 14.20 -17.08
N SER A 406 -3.92 13.70 -16.35
CA SER A 406 -4.93 14.51 -15.67
C SER A 406 -5.12 13.97 -14.25
N ASP A 407 -4.01 13.62 -13.62
CA ASP A 407 -3.94 13.38 -12.18
C ASP A 407 -3.94 14.72 -11.42
N LYS A 408 -4.13 14.65 -10.10
CA LYS A 408 -4.31 15.83 -9.25
C LYS A 408 -3.16 16.82 -9.34
N GLU A 409 -1.91 16.37 -9.23
CA GLU A 409 -0.74 17.25 -9.23
C GLU A 409 -0.63 18.02 -10.56
N THR A 410 -0.76 17.32 -11.68
CA THR A 410 -0.75 17.94 -13.02
C THR A 410 -1.85 19.00 -13.14
N LEU A 411 -3.09 18.66 -12.78
CA LEU A 411 -4.22 19.58 -12.90
C LEU A 411 -4.10 20.79 -11.96
N ASP A 412 -3.57 20.60 -10.75
CA ASP A 412 -3.38 21.67 -9.77
C ASP A 412 -2.30 22.66 -10.26
N ASN A 413 -1.20 22.17 -10.80
CA ASN A 413 -0.15 23.03 -11.40
C ASN A 413 -0.66 23.80 -12.62
N VAL A 414 -1.42 23.14 -13.51
CA VAL A 414 -2.00 23.79 -14.69
C VAL A 414 -3.05 24.82 -14.29
N ALA A 415 -3.88 24.53 -13.29
CA ALA A 415 -4.85 25.49 -12.75
C ALA A 415 -4.15 26.71 -12.12
N LEU A 416 -3.06 26.51 -11.36
CA LEU A 416 -2.26 27.59 -10.80
C LEU A 416 -1.74 28.54 -11.89
N PHE A 417 -1.22 27.99 -12.98
CA PHE A 417 -0.74 28.78 -14.13
C PHE A 417 -1.86 29.60 -14.78
N TYR A 418 -3.01 28.98 -15.08
CA TYR A 418 -4.11 29.72 -15.72
C TYR A 418 -4.80 30.72 -14.78
N GLN A 419 -4.77 30.47 -13.47
CA GLN A 419 -5.19 31.45 -12.47
C GLN A 419 -4.26 32.67 -12.46
N GLN A 420 -2.95 32.46 -12.46
CA GLN A 420 -1.98 33.57 -12.46
C GLN A 420 -1.96 34.35 -13.77
N THR A 421 -2.24 33.71 -14.90
CA THR A 421 -2.33 34.35 -16.22
C THR A 421 -3.72 34.92 -16.54
N GLY A 422 -4.71 34.74 -15.66
CA GLY A 422 -6.07 35.24 -15.84
C GLY A 422 -6.87 34.54 -16.95
N ASN A 423 -6.46 33.33 -17.37
CA ASN A 423 -7.12 32.60 -18.45
C ASN A 423 -8.36 31.85 -17.93
N THR A 424 -9.46 32.59 -17.78
CA THR A 424 -10.74 32.07 -17.26
C THR A 424 -11.33 30.96 -18.12
N ALA A 425 -11.17 31.02 -19.45
CA ALA A 425 -11.65 30.00 -20.36
C ALA A 425 -10.97 28.63 -20.11
N LYS A 426 -9.64 28.60 -19.98
CA LYS A 426 -8.91 27.37 -19.66
C LYS A 426 -9.23 26.86 -18.25
N LEU A 427 -9.44 27.74 -17.27
CA LEU A 427 -9.89 27.35 -15.93
C LEU A 427 -11.26 26.66 -15.95
N GLN A 428 -12.20 27.17 -16.74
CA GLN A 428 -13.52 26.53 -16.92
C GLN A 428 -13.38 25.17 -17.59
N GLN A 429 -12.53 25.05 -18.62
CA GLN A 429 -12.25 23.76 -19.28
C GLN A 429 -11.64 22.74 -18.31
N LEU A 430 -10.69 23.15 -17.48
CA LEU A 430 -10.10 22.31 -16.43
C LEU A 430 -11.13 21.85 -15.40
N GLN A 431 -12.02 22.75 -14.98
CA GLN A 431 -13.08 22.42 -14.03
C GLN A 431 -14.04 21.39 -14.63
N ALA A 432 -14.45 21.58 -15.89
CA ALA A 432 -15.27 20.61 -16.61
C ALA A 432 -14.57 19.25 -16.77
N LEU A 433 -13.27 19.24 -17.05
CA LEU A 433 -12.47 18.00 -17.11
C LEU A 433 -12.43 17.30 -15.74
N ARG A 434 -12.16 18.03 -14.66
CA ARG A 434 -12.18 17.48 -13.29
C ARG A 434 -13.54 16.87 -12.96
N GLU A 435 -14.62 17.59 -13.26
CA GLU A 435 -15.99 17.12 -13.03
C GLU A 435 -16.30 15.87 -13.84
N LYS A 436 -15.95 15.84 -15.14
CA LYS A 436 -16.12 14.65 -15.99
C LYS A 436 -15.36 13.44 -15.43
N LYS A 437 -14.08 13.60 -15.07
CA LYS A 437 -13.28 12.49 -14.52
C LYS A 437 -13.80 12.02 -13.17
N MET A 438 -14.24 12.95 -12.31
CA MET A 438 -14.87 12.61 -11.04
C MET A 438 -16.18 11.86 -11.27
N LEU A 439 -16.99 12.28 -12.24
CA LEU A 439 -18.24 11.61 -12.61
C LEU A 439 -17.98 10.18 -13.11
N ASP A 440 -17.00 10.00 -14.01
CA ASP A 440 -16.61 8.67 -14.50
C ASP A 440 -16.17 7.78 -13.34
N LYS A 441 -15.34 8.31 -12.41
CA LYS A 441 -14.95 7.60 -11.18
C LYS A 441 -16.16 7.25 -10.31
N VAL A 442 -17.05 8.20 -10.04
CA VAL A 442 -18.27 7.98 -9.25
C VAL A 442 -19.13 6.88 -9.87
N LYS A 443 -19.34 6.88 -11.20
CA LYS A 443 -20.10 5.83 -11.90
C LYS A 443 -19.52 4.44 -11.65
N THR A 444 -18.19 4.30 -11.68
CA THR A 444 -17.52 3.01 -11.40
C THR A 444 -17.60 2.57 -9.94
N GLN A 445 -17.82 3.51 -9.01
CA GLN A 445 -17.93 3.25 -7.57
C GLN A 445 -19.36 2.91 -7.14
N ARG A 446 -20.32 2.91 -8.07
CA ARG A 446 -21.72 2.64 -7.77
C ARG A 446 -21.87 1.19 -7.30
N ILE A 447 -22.50 1.04 -6.15
CA ILE A 447 -22.93 -0.24 -5.59
C ILE A 447 -24.45 -0.29 -5.56
N ASN A 448 -25.01 -1.45 -5.21
CA ASN A 448 -26.44 -1.56 -4.95
C ASN A 448 -26.66 -2.54 -3.80
N ARG A 449 -26.67 -2.01 -2.57
CA ARG A 449 -26.83 -2.81 -1.35
C ARG A 449 -27.96 -2.22 -0.50
N PRO A 450 -28.92 -3.01 0.00
CA PRO A 450 -29.92 -2.52 0.95
C PRO A 450 -29.27 -1.80 2.13
N ALA A 451 -29.78 -0.62 2.49
CA ALA A 451 -29.36 0.02 3.73
C ALA A 451 -29.79 -0.85 4.92
N PRO A 452 -28.93 -1.07 5.93
CA PRO A 452 -29.31 -1.84 7.11
C PRO A 452 -30.41 -1.11 7.88
N VAL A 453 -31.09 -1.82 8.80
CA VAL A 453 -31.96 -1.16 9.77
C VAL A 453 -31.09 -0.47 10.83
N PHE A 454 -31.32 0.81 11.04
CA PHE A 454 -30.64 1.63 12.04
C PHE A 454 -31.65 2.55 12.73
N SER A 455 -31.31 2.99 13.94
CA SER A 455 -32.11 3.94 14.72
C SER A 455 -31.22 5.07 15.18
N PHE A 456 -31.70 6.30 14.99
CA PHE A 456 -31.03 7.50 15.42
C PHE A 456 -31.99 8.35 16.24
N VAL A 457 -31.42 9.22 17.07
CA VAL A 457 -32.16 10.25 17.77
C VAL A 457 -31.73 11.63 17.28
N ASP A 458 -32.64 12.60 17.32
CA ASP A 458 -32.27 14.00 17.18
C ASP A 458 -31.48 14.49 18.40
N LEU A 459 -31.00 15.73 18.36
CA LEU A 459 -30.29 16.33 19.49
C LEU A 459 -31.17 16.54 20.74
N THR A 460 -32.49 16.38 20.66
CA THR A 460 -33.38 16.38 21.84
C THR A 460 -33.56 14.99 22.45
N GLY A 461 -32.98 13.95 21.83
CA GLY A 461 -33.10 12.56 22.24
C GLY A 461 -34.35 11.87 21.70
N LYS A 462 -35.11 12.50 20.80
CA LYS A 462 -36.31 11.89 20.21
C LYS A 462 -35.92 10.97 19.04
N PRO A 463 -36.51 9.76 18.94
CA PRO A 463 -36.30 8.87 17.80
C PRO A 463 -36.68 9.55 16.49
N VAL A 464 -35.84 9.38 15.46
CA VAL A 464 -36.13 9.86 14.10
C VAL A 464 -36.83 8.73 13.32
N PRO A 465 -38.10 8.89 12.91
CA PRO A 465 -38.83 7.85 12.19
C PRO A 465 -38.24 7.58 10.80
N GLN A 466 -38.19 6.31 10.40
CA GLN A 466 -37.66 5.90 9.09
C GLN A 466 -38.47 6.49 7.92
N GLU A 467 -39.75 6.78 8.17
CA GLU A 467 -40.69 7.44 7.27
C GLU A 467 -40.18 8.80 6.78
N THR A 468 -39.38 9.50 7.59
CA THR A 468 -38.90 10.85 7.27
C THR A 468 -37.94 10.89 6.07
N TRP A 469 -37.34 9.74 5.73
CA TRP A 469 -36.37 9.61 4.66
C TRP A 469 -36.71 8.54 3.61
N LYS A 470 -37.94 7.98 3.65
CA LYS A 470 -38.46 7.13 2.56
C LYS A 470 -38.59 7.93 1.26
N ASN A 471 -38.35 7.28 0.11
CA ASN A 471 -38.47 7.88 -1.22
C ASN A 471 -37.60 9.13 -1.47
N LYS A 472 -36.55 9.33 -0.66
CA LYS A 472 -35.58 10.42 -0.80
C LYS A 472 -34.20 9.86 -1.09
N VAL A 473 -33.36 10.68 -1.71
CA VAL A 473 -31.91 10.48 -1.71
C VAL A 473 -31.39 10.90 -0.33
N VAL A 474 -30.80 9.96 0.41
CA VAL A 474 -30.35 10.19 1.79
C VAL A 474 -28.83 10.21 1.85
N ILE A 475 -28.26 11.28 2.39
CA ILE A 475 -26.83 11.43 2.64
C ILE A 475 -26.62 11.24 4.14
N ILE A 476 -26.05 10.10 4.53
CA ILE A 476 -25.71 9.81 5.93
C ILE A 476 -24.22 10.01 6.12
N ASP A 477 -23.81 10.99 6.91
CA ASP A 477 -22.41 11.25 7.25
C ASP A 477 -22.13 10.90 8.72
N PHE A 478 -21.28 9.90 8.96
CA PHE A 478 -20.88 9.49 10.30
C PHE A 478 -19.62 10.22 10.76
N TRP A 479 -19.71 10.91 11.90
CA TRP A 479 -18.62 11.72 12.46
C TRP A 479 -18.50 11.57 13.99
N ALA A 480 -17.54 12.27 14.61
CA ALA A 480 -17.39 12.40 16.06
C ALA A 480 -16.70 13.73 16.44
N THR A 481 -16.92 14.22 17.66
CA THR A 481 -16.42 15.55 18.10
C THR A 481 -14.90 15.67 18.16
N TRP A 482 -14.20 14.57 18.43
CA TRP A 482 -12.74 14.50 18.45
C TRP A 482 -12.12 14.26 17.06
N CYS A 483 -12.94 13.99 16.03
CA CYS A 483 -12.47 13.65 14.70
C CYS A 483 -12.07 14.91 13.91
N VAL A 484 -10.78 15.27 13.96
CA VAL A 484 -10.24 16.43 13.22
C VAL A 484 -10.53 16.35 11.71
N PRO A 485 -10.35 15.21 11.01
CA PRO A 485 -10.67 15.14 9.58
C PRO A 485 -12.16 15.37 9.29
N CYS A 486 -13.06 14.87 10.13
CA CYS A 486 -14.50 15.12 10.00
C CYS A 486 -14.80 16.63 10.09
N MET A 487 -14.16 17.34 11.03
CA MET A 487 -14.32 18.80 11.17
C MET A 487 -13.83 19.58 9.94
N GLN A 488 -12.80 19.06 9.25
CA GLN A 488 -12.29 19.64 8.01
C GLN A 488 -13.27 19.46 6.84
N GLU A 489 -14.16 18.46 6.87
CA GLU A 489 -15.17 18.24 5.82
C GLU A 489 -16.46 19.04 6.01
N MET A 490 -16.81 19.41 7.26
CA MET A 490 -18.06 20.12 7.57
C MET A 490 -18.31 21.39 6.73
N PRO A 491 -17.31 22.24 6.39
CA PRO A 491 -17.55 23.38 5.50
C PRO A 491 -18.01 22.99 4.09
N TYR A 492 -17.55 21.85 3.56
CA TYR A 492 -17.96 21.34 2.25
C TYR A 492 -19.35 20.70 2.31
N ILE A 493 -19.63 19.96 3.39
CA ILE A 493 -20.98 19.41 3.65
C ILE A 493 -22.01 20.55 3.83
N GLN A 494 -21.65 21.63 4.52
CA GLN A 494 -22.50 22.80 4.66
C GLN A 494 -22.89 23.41 3.31
N LYS A 495 -21.95 23.56 2.37
CA LYS A 495 -22.27 24.07 1.02
C LYS A 495 -23.24 23.17 0.27
N LEU A 496 -23.05 21.85 0.37
CA LEU A 496 -23.97 20.88 -0.23
C LEU A 496 -25.36 20.95 0.42
N TYR A 497 -25.41 21.03 1.75
CA TYR A 497 -26.66 21.20 2.47
C TYR A 497 -27.39 22.46 2.00
N GLU A 498 -26.72 23.63 1.94
CA GLU A 498 -27.35 24.86 1.44
C GLU A 498 -27.86 24.73 0.00
N LYS A 499 -27.17 23.96 -0.85
CA LYS A 499 -27.60 23.71 -2.23
C LYS A 499 -28.86 22.84 -2.32
N TYR A 500 -29.04 21.88 -1.42
CA TYR A 500 -30.06 20.84 -1.53
C TYR A 500 -31.14 20.86 -0.43
N LYS A 501 -31.01 21.68 0.61
CA LYS A 501 -31.93 21.74 1.76
C LYS A 501 -33.39 22.01 1.38
N ASP A 502 -33.60 22.74 0.28
CA ASP A 502 -34.93 23.10 -0.22
C ASP A 502 -35.46 22.09 -1.27
N ASN A 503 -34.69 21.04 -1.59
CA ASN A 503 -35.11 19.97 -2.48
C ASN A 503 -35.79 18.84 -1.67
N PRO A 504 -37.12 18.61 -1.83
CA PRO A 504 -37.84 17.62 -1.03
C PRO A 504 -37.41 16.16 -1.30
N ALA A 505 -36.70 15.91 -2.40
CA ALA A 505 -36.17 14.60 -2.76
C ALA A 505 -34.80 14.30 -2.12
N VAL A 506 -34.22 15.22 -1.34
CA VAL A 506 -32.91 15.05 -0.70
C VAL A 506 -33.02 15.19 0.81
N GLN A 507 -32.32 14.34 1.57
CA GLN A 507 -32.24 14.41 3.02
C GLN A 507 -30.77 14.28 3.46
N PHE A 508 -30.31 15.24 4.27
CA PHE A 508 -29.03 15.14 4.96
C PHE A 508 -29.23 14.59 6.37
N MET A 509 -28.36 13.68 6.76
CA MET A 509 -28.29 13.06 8.06
C MET A 509 -26.84 13.11 8.55
N ILE A 510 -26.50 14.16 9.31
CA ILE A 510 -25.15 14.34 9.85
C ILE A 510 -25.10 13.70 11.23
N VAL A 511 -24.72 12.42 11.27
CA VAL A 511 -24.90 11.53 12.42
C VAL A 511 -23.61 11.42 13.22
N ASN A 512 -23.63 11.87 14.48
CA ASN A 512 -22.57 11.51 15.41
C ASN A 512 -22.63 9.99 15.65
N SER A 513 -21.53 9.31 15.35
CA SER A 513 -21.43 7.85 15.33
C SER A 513 -21.53 7.18 16.70
N GLY A 514 -21.40 7.93 17.80
CA GLY A 514 -21.27 7.38 19.15
C GLY A 514 -19.87 6.85 19.47
N ALA A 515 -18.92 6.92 18.53
CA ALA A 515 -17.54 6.50 18.75
C ALA A 515 -16.87 7.40 19.80
N ARG A 516 -16.73 6.89 21.03
CA ARG A 516 -16.23 7.65 22.20
C ARG A 516 -16.98 8.97 22.43
N ASN A 517 -18.26 9.00 22.05
CA ASN A 517 -19.13 10.16 22.18
C ASN A 517 -20.46 9.73 22.77
N THR A 518 -21.01 10.60 23.60
CA THR A 518 -22.36 10.55 24.13
C THR A 518 -23.26 11.53 23.38
N LEU A 519 -24.58 11.43 23.59
CA LEU A 519 -25.52 12.43 23.07
C LEU A 519 -25.17 13.84 23.57
N ALA A 520 -24.73 13.97 24.83
CA ALA A 520 -24.31 15.24 25.42
C ALA A 520 -23.11 15.85 24.69
N ASP A 521 -22.15 15.02 24.25
CA ASP A 521 -21.01 15.49 23.45
C ASP A 521 -21.48 16.04 22.09
N ALA A 522 -22.43 15.36 21.44
CA ALA A 522 -23.01 15.81 20.18
C ALA A 522 -23.82 17.11 20.33
N GLN A 523 -24.59 17.24 21.42
CA GLN A 523 -25.32 18.46 21.77
C GLN A 523 -24.38 19.65 22.03
N GLY A 524 -23.29 19.41 22.77
CA GLY A 524 -22.28 20.40 23.13
C GLY A 524 -21.33 20.79 22.01
N TRP A 525 -21.42 20.17 20.83
CA TRP A 525 -20.52 20.46 19.72
C TRP A 525 -20.74 21.89 19.19
N ASN A 526 -19.68 22.70 19.20
CA ASN A 526 -19.72 24.09 18.74
C ASN A 526 -20.18 24.26 17.28
N GLY A 527 -20.04 23.22 16.44
CA GLY A 527 -20.51 23.24 15.06
C GLY A 527 -22.02 23.40 14.92
N ASN A 528 -22.81 23.02 15.94
CA ASN A 528 -24.26 23.21 15.97
C ASN A 528 -24.67 24.71 15.91
N LYS A 529 -23.76 25.62 16.27
CA LYS A 529 -23.97 27.08 16.16
C LYS A 529 -23.44 27.65 14.85
N LYS A 530 -22.58 26.91 14.15
CA LYS A 530 -21.85 27.36 12.97
C LYS A 530 -22.47 26.89 11.66
N TYR A 531 -23.06 25.70 11.67
CA TYR A 531 -23.60 25.04 10.49
C TYR A 531 -25.12 24.92 10.57
N GLY A 532 -25.77 24.93 9.41
CA GLY A 532 -27.24 24.92 9.28
C GLY A 532 -27.85 23.53 9.08
N PHE A 533 -27.03 22.50 8.85
CA PHE A 533 -27.52 21.13 8.67
C PHE A 533 -27.99 20.51 10.00
N PRO A 534 -28.99 19.61 9.97
CA PRO A 534 -29.44 18.90 11.16
C PRO A 534 -28.40 17.86 11.60
N VAL A 535 -28.16 17.80 12.91
CA VAL A 535 -27.29 16.81 13.54
C VAL A 535 -28.13 15.77 14.28
N PHE A 536 -27.70 14.52 14.18
CA PHE A 536 -28.32 13.37 14.83
C PHE A 536 -27.30 12.61 15.67
N PHE A 537 -27.77 11.74 16.55
CA PHE A 537 -26.93 10.87 17.35
C PHE A 537 -27.30 9.40 17.13
N ASN A 538 -26.28 8.59 16.89
CA ASN A 538 -26.42 7.15 16.76
C ASN A 538 -26.58 6.47 18.12
N THR A 539 -27.66 5.70 18.28
CA THR A 539 -27.90 4.89 19.48
C THR A 539 -27.59 3.41 19.28
N ASP A 540 -27.22 2.99 18.06
CA ASP A 540 -26.93 1.61 17.72
C ASP A 540 -25.43 1.30 17.85
N PRO A 541 -25.01 0.49 18.85
CA PRO A 541 -23.59 0.18 19.05
C PRO A 541 -22.99 -0.62 17.88
N GLU A 542 -23.82 -1.25 17.04
CA GLU A 542 -23.39 -2.09 15.92
C GLU A 542 -23.41 -1.35 14.57
N VAL A 543 -23.65 -0.02 14.56
CA VAL A 543 -23.79 0.75 13.30
C VAL A 543 -22.59 0.58 12.37
N GLY A 544 -21.36 0.51 12.91
CA GLY A 544 -20.13 0.32 12.16
C GLY A 544 -20.11 -1.03 11.43
N ASP A 545 -20.50 -2.10 12.13
CA ASP A 545 -20.57 -3.45 11.57
C ASP A 545 -21.70 -3.61 10.54
N LYS A 546 -22.84 -2.93 10.76
CA LYS A 546 -23.98 -2.94 9.85
C LYS A 546 -23.68 -2.20 8.54
N PHE A 547 -23.13 -1.00 8.63
CA PHE A 547 -22.74 -0.21 7.46
C PHE A 547 -21.40 -0.65 6.84
N LYS A 548 -20.60 -1.44 7.57
CA LYS A 548 -19.26 -1.93 7.19
C LYS A 548 -18.19 -0.82 7.13
N PHE A 549 -18.16 0.06 8.14
CA PHE A 549 -17.05 1.01 8.33
C PHE A 549 -16.36 0.82 9.68
N THR A 550 -15.05 1.07 9.70
CA THR A 550 -14.21 1.06 10.91
C THR A 550 -13.46 2.39 11.10
N LEU A 551 -13.73 3.38 10.24
CA LEU A 551 -13.09 4.68 10.18
C LEU A 551 -14.14 5.76 9.94
N ILE A 552 -13.94 6.94 10.51
CA ILE A 552 -14.71 8.16 10.24
C ILE A 552 -13.78 9.27 9.71
N PRO A 553 -14.24 10.20 8.84
CA PRO A 553 -15.61 10.32 8.34
C PRO A 553 -16.03 9.14 7.46
N ALA A 554 -17.32 8.81 7.49
CA ALA A 554 -17.89 7.78 6.64
C ALA A 554 -19.25 8.24 6.11
N THR A 555 -19.32 8.58 4.83
CA THR A 555 -20.53 9.06 4.17
C THR A 555 -21.15 7.99 3.28
N TYR A 556 -22.45 7.80 3.39
CA TYR A 556 -23.24 6.90 2.55
C TYR A 556 -24.30 7.70 1.79
N VAL A 557 -24.48 7.39 0.52
CA VAL A 557 -25.54 7.98 -0.30
C VAL A 557 -26.51 6.88 -0.70
N ILE A 558 -27.75 7.01 -0.25
CA ILE A 558 -28.83 6.04 -0.38
C ILE A 558 -29.84 6.57 -1.41
N ASN A 559 -30.33 5.74 -2.32
CA ASN A 559 -31.35 6.11 -3.30
C ASN A 559 -32.77 6.07 -2.71
N LYS A 560 -33.76 6.47 -3.52
CA LYS A 560 -35.18 6.54 -3.15
C LYS A 560 -35.75 5.18 -2.74
N GLU A 561 -35.17 4.08 -3.25
CA GLU A 561 -35.56 2.70 -2.94
C GLU A 561 -34.95 2.18 -1.61
N GLY A 562 -34.14 2.99 -0.92
CA GLY A 562 -33.51 2.59 0.35
C GLY A 562 -32.24 1.74 0.19
N ASN A 563 -31.64 1.71 -1.01
CA ASN A 563 -30.38 1.03 -1.27
C ASN A 563 -29.21 2.03 -1.22
N ILE A 564 -28.15 1.67 -0.50
CA ILE A 564 -26.86 2.33 -0.55
C ILE A 564 -26.32 2.21 -1.98
N GLN A 565 -26.12 3.35 -2.63
CA GLN A 565 -25.54 3.45 -3.97
C GLN A 565 -24.06 3.84 -3.92
N PHE A 566 -23.64 4.55 -2.88
CA PHE A 566 -22.26 4.97 -2.70
C PHE A 566 -21.84 4.89 -1.23
N SER A 567 -20.56 4.55 -1.02
CA SER A 567 -19.89 4.54 0.29
C SER A 567 -18.54 5.24 0.16
N ASN A 568 -18.38 6.33 0.90
CA ASN A 568 -17.18 7.16 0.94
C ASN A 568 -16.61 7.06 2.36
N ILE A 569 -15.53 6.31 2.56
CA ILE A 569 -14.94 6.06 3.88
C ILE A 569 -13.55 6.69 3.94
N GLY A 570 -13.31 7.50 4.96
CA GLY A 570 -12.09 8.26 5.16
C GLY A 570 -12.16 9.68 4.60
N PHE A 571 -11.17 10.48 4.96
CA PHE A 571 -11.08 11.89 4.58
C PHE A 571 -10.79 12.06 3.08
N GLU A 572 -11.66 12.80 2.39
CA GLU A 572 -11.52 13.17 0.96
C GLU A 572 -11.21 14.65 0.77
N GLY A 573 -11.23 15.45 1.84
CA GLY A 573 -10.87 16.87 1.80
C GLY A 573 -11.78 17.68 0.85
N PRO A 574 -11.25 18.65 0.09
CA PRO A 574 -12.07 19.48 -0.79
C PRO A 574 -12.82 18.71 -1.88
N ASP A 575 -12.33 17.54 -2.28
CA ASP A 575 -12.94 16.74 -3.35
C ASP A 575 -14.30 16.16 -2.93
N VAL A 576 -14.59 16.09 -1.63
CA VAL A 576 -15.87 15.61 -1.08
C VAL A 576 -17.06 16.42 -1.61
N GLU A 577 -16.88 17.75 -1.79
CA GLU A 577 -17.92 18.65 -2.29
C GLU A 577 -18.37 18.22 -3.70
N MET A 578 -17.42 18.10 -4.63
CA MET A 578 -17.69 17.73 -6.01
C MET A 578 -18.21 16.29 -6.12
N LYS A 579 -17.60 15.36 -5.38
CA LYS A 579 -17.95 13.95 -5.45
C LYS A 579 -19.35 13.68 -4.92
N LEU A 580 -19.71 14.20 -3.74
CA LEU A 580 -21.06 14.04 -3.20
C LEU A 580 -22.10 14.75 -4.07
N LYS A 581 -21.81 15.95 -4.59
CA LYS A 581 -22.68 16.63 -5.56
C LYS A 581 -23.05 15.69 -6.72
N LEU A 582 -22.05 15.08 -7.37
CA LEU A 582 -22.25 14.19 -8.51
C LEU A 582 -23.00 12.90 -8.12
N GLN A 583 -22.73 12.35 -6.93
CA GLN A 583 -23.46 11.18 -6.41
C GLN A 583 -24.94 11.52 -6.16
N ILE A 584 -25.26 12.67 -5.58
CA ILE A 584 -26.63 13.13 -5.35
C ILE A 584 -27.34 13.34 -6.70
N GLU A 585 -26.71 14.05 -7.63
CA GLU A 585 -27.27 14.35 -8.94
C GLU A 585 -27.56 13.08 -9.77
N LEU A 586 -26.69 12.06 -9.68
CA LEU A 586 -26.92 10.75 -10.32
C LEU A 586 -28.15 10.01 -9.79
N LEU A 587 -28.56 10.24 -8.54
CA LEU A 587 -29.72 9.58 -7.93
C LEU A 587 -30.99 10.45 -7.97
N LEU A 588 -30.84 11.74 -8.28
CA LEU A 588 -31.95 12.63 -8.57
C LEU A 588 -32.37 12.57 -10.05
N ALA A 589 -31.46 12.17 -10.94
CA ALA A 589 -31.78 11.94 -12.35
C ALA A 589 -32.95 10.94 -12.48
N PRO A 590 -33.91 11.19 -13.40
CA PRO A 590 -35.11 10.38 -13.57
C PRO A 590 -34.85 8.96 -14.04
#